data_AF-A0A933MLB9-F1
#
_entry.id   AF-A0A933MLB9-F1
#
_cell.length_a   1.000
_cell.length_b   1.000
_cell.length_c   1.000
_cell.angle_alpha   90.00
_cell.angle_beta   90.00
_cell.angle_gamma   90.00
#
_symmetry.space_group_name_H-M   'P 1'
#
loop_
_entity.id
_entity.type
_entity.pdbx_description
1 polymer ?
#
loop_
_entity_poly.entity_id
_entity_poly.type
_entity_poly.pdbx_seq_one_letter_code
_entity_poly.pdbx_strand_id
1 'polypeptide(L)'
;MTIDINPLSWNYTPLITVDKIGTVWTSWYHDAGGGYISFNKGSGWNAPDSLGITFSDICSDSSGNILGVFFSDSRDLYGARYYDGGLLRTTIIDTNTQYFSLSKSSSENRWFCKTQNEFTDSSTD
;
A
#
# COMPACT_ATOMS: atom_id res chain seq x y z
N MET A 1 -16.55 -13.71 -0.27
CA MET A 1 -16.93 -12.64 0.66
C MET A 1 -16.59 -11.34 -0.04
N THR A 2 -17.59 -10.63 -0.54
CA THR A 2 -17.39 -9.35 -1.23
C THR A 2 -17.48 -8.26 -0.16
N ILE A 3 -16.39 -7.52 0.04
CA ILE A 3 -16.38 -6.44 1.02
C ILE A 3 -16.85 -5.19 0.31
N ASP A 4 -18.10 -4.80 0.61
CA ASP A 4 -18.66 -3.55 0.12
C ASP A 4 -18.10 -2.37 0.94
N ILE A 5 -17.57 -1.38 0.23
CA ILE A 5 -17.04 -0.16 0.82
C ILE A 5 -17.48 0.98 -0.07
N ASN A 6 -18.23 1.88 0.54
CA ASN A 6 -18.65 3.14 -0.04
C ASN A 6 -17.61 4.19 0.40
N PRO A 7 -16.56 4.49 -0.41
CA PRO A 7 -15.59 5.51 -0.05
C PRO A 7 -16.27 6.87 -0.12
N LEU A 8 -16.63 7.45 1.03
CA LEU A 8 -17.30 8.76 1.10
C LEU A 8 -16.43 9.95 0.69
N SER A 9 -15.19 9.75 0.26
CA SER A 9 -14.43 10.67 -0.59
C SER A 9 -13.18 9.94 -1.09
N TRP A 10 -12.86 10.07 -2.38
CA TRP A 10 -11.60 9.57 -2.91
C TRP A 10 -10.46 10.36 -2.27
N ASN A 11 -9.68 9.70 -1.41
CA ASN A 11 -8.56 10.35 -0.77
C ASN A 11 -7.36 10.33 -1.73
N TYR A 12 -7.20 11.40 -2.51
CA TYR A 12 -6.09 11.60 -3.44
C TYR A 12 -4.79 12.06 -2.75
N THR A 13 -4.78 12.08 -1.41
CA THR A 13 -3.60 12.50 -0.65
C THR A 13 -2.45 11.52 -0.93
N PRO A 14 -1.30 12.02 -1.38
CA PRO A 14 -0.10 11.20 -1.52
C PRO A 14 0.23 10.51 -0.21
N LEU A 15 0.56 9.22 -0.28
CA LEU A 15 1.11 8.49 0.85
C LEU A 15 2.61 8.35 0.65
N ILE A 16 3.35 8.27 1.75
CA ILE A 16 4.80 8.16 1.72
C ILE A 16 5.26 7.15 2.77
N THR A 17 6.23 6.33 2.40
CA THR A 17 6.97 5.48 3.32
C THR A 17 8.44 5.43 2.92
N VAL A 18 9.28 4.92 3.81
CA VAL A 18 10.70 4.70 3.56
C VAL A 18 11.00 3.24 3.85
N ASP A 19 11.69 2.56 2.94
CA ASP A 19 12.14 1.19 3.18
C ASP A 19 13.39 1.15 4.07
N LYS A 20 13.78 -0.05 4.49
CA LYS A 20 14.92 -0.25 5.40
C LYS A 20 16.26 0.28 4.86
N ILE A 21 16.43 0.35 3.54
CA ILE A 21 17.69 0.82 2.93
C ILE A 21 17.65 2.32 2.59
N GLY A 22 16.57 3.02 2.97
CA GLY A 22 16.43 4.46 2.80
C GLY A 22 15.80 4.88 1.48
N THR A 23 15.24 3.95 0.70
CA THR A 23 14.46 4.31 -0.50
C THR A 23 13.16 4.98 -0.06
N VAL A 24 12.88 6.16 -0.62
CA VAL A 24 11.60 6.83 -0.42
C VAL A 24 10.59 6.27 -1.40
N TRP A 25 9.42 5.86 -0.93
CA TRP A 25 8.31 5.37 -1.74
C TRP A 25 7.11 6.28 -1.56
N THR A 26 6.44 6.63 -2.66
CA THR A 26 5.27 7.50 -2.60
C THR A 26 4.19 7.06 -3.57
N SER A 27 2.94 7.14 -3.14
CA SER A 27 1.79 7.10 -4.03
C SER A 27 1.38 8.51 -4.42
N TRP A 28 0.86 8.66 -5.62
CA TRP A 28 0.35 9.93 -6.12
C TRP A 28 -0.75 9.70 -7.14
N TYR A 29 -1.52 10.75 -7.43
CA TYR A 29 -2.62 10.72 -8.38
C TYR A 29 -2.36 11.68 -9.53
N HIS A 30 -2.72 11.27 -10.73
CA HIS A 30 -2.70 12.15 -11.91
C HIS A 30 -4.12 12.53 -12.29
N ASP A 31 -4.37 13.82 -12.54
CA ASP A 31 -5.70 14.35 -12.86
C ASP A 31 -6.31 13.75 -14.14
N ALA A 32 -5.48 13.22 -15.05
CA ALA A 32 -5.96 12.48 -16.24
C ALA A 32 -6.47 11.06 -15.93
N GLY A 33 -6.55 10.69 -14.65
CA GLY A 33 -7.03 9.40 -14.19
C GLY A 33 -5.87 8.45 -13.91
N GLY A 34 -5.72 8.09 -12.64
CA GLY A 34 -4.84 7.00 -12.22
C GLY A 34 -4.04 7.33 -10.98
N GLY A 35 -3.96 6.34 -10.11
CA GLY A 35 -3.05 6.23 -9.00
C GLY A 35 -1.77 5.53 -9.44
N TYR A 36 -0.66 6.16 -9.10
CA TYR A 36 0.68 5.74 -9.41
C TYR A 36 1.49 5.56 -8.15
N ILE A 37 2.51 4.72 -8.22
CA ILE A 37 3.53 4.61 -7.18
C ILE A 37 4.91 4.81 -7.80
N SER A 38 5.74 5.53 -7.07
CA SER A 38 7.12 5.83 -7.44
C SER A 38 8.04 5.66 -6.23
N PHE A 39 9.32 5.43 -6.50
CA PHE A 39 10.37 5.31 -5.52
C PHE A 39 11.63 6.07 -5.94
N ASN A 40 12.41 6.51 -4.96
CA ASN A 40 13.66 7.23 -5.14
C ASN A 40 14.76 6.64 -4.27
N LYS A 41 15.83 6.15 -4.91
CA LYS A 41 17.01 5.55 -4.27
C LYS A 41 18.19 6.53 -4.11
N GLY A 42 17.92 7.84 -4.15
CA GLY A 42 18.92 8.91 -4.05
C GLY A 42 19.42 9.46 -5.40
N SER A 43 19.20 8.77 -6.52
CA SER A 43 19.61 9.21 -7.87
C SER A 43 18.47 9.77 -8.72
N GLY A 44 17.25 9.85 -8.18
CA GLY A 44 16.06 10.28 -8.90
C GLY A 44 14.88 9.32 -8.72
N TRP A 45 13.72 9.74 -9.21
CA TRP A 45 12.50 8.93 -9.20
C TRP A 45 12.52 7.90 -10.34
N ASN A 46 12.03 6.69 -10.07
CA ASN A 46 11.78 5.70 -11.10
C ASN A 46 10.61 6.11 -12.01
N ALA A 47 10.47 5.41 -13.14
CA ALA A 47 9.24 5.45 -13.92
C ALA A 47 8.07 4.89 -13.08
N PRO A 48 6.95 5.60 -12.97
CA PRO A 48 5.85 5.20 -12.10
C PRO A 48 5.14 3.94 -12.57
N ASP A 49 4.71 3.11 -11.61
CA ASP A 49 3.82 1.98 -11.87
C ASP A 49 2.36 2.41 -11.67
N SER A 50 1.51 2.13 -12.67
CA SER A 50 0.07 2.38 -12.60
C SER A 50 -0.63 1.22 -11.92
N LEU A 51 -1.39 1.50 -10.85
CA LEU A 51 -1.95 0.45 -10.00
C LEU A 51 -3.48 0.46 -9.90
N GLY A 52 -4.09 1.63 -9.72
CA GLY A 52 -5.54 1.71 -9.52
C GLY A 52 -6.00 3.16 -9.44
N ILE A 53 -7.16 3.44 -8.87
CA ILE A 53 -7.72 4.80 -8.83
C ILE A 53 -7.50 5.51 -7.50
N THR A 54 -7.32 4.79 -6.40
CA THR A 54 -7.12 5.39 -5.08
C THR A 54 -6.31 4.49 -4.18
N PHE A 55 -5.33 5.07 -3.49
CA PHE A 55 -4.54 4.38 -2.49
C PHE A 55 -5.20 4.46 -1.12
N SER A 56 -5.19 3.32 -0.45
CA SER A 56 -5.63 3.19 0.92
C SER A 56 -4.45 3.33 1.89
N ASP A 57 -3.31 2.69 1.58
CA ASP A 57 -2.10 2.75 2.42
C ASP A 57 -0.83 2.42 1.63
N ILE A 58 0.34 2.75 2.20
CA ILE A 58 1.65 2.26 1.79
C ILE A 58 2.51 1.96 3.02
N CYS A 59 3.02 0.74 3.12
CA CYS A 59 3.86 0.34 4.25
C CYS A 59 5.11 -0.42 3.78
N SER A 60 6.16 -0.35 4.61
CA SER A 60 7.41 -1.07 4.43
C SER A 60 7.59 -2.11 5.54
N ASP A 61 8.28 -3.21 5.25
CA ASP A 61 8.72 -4.18 6.26
C ASP A 61 10.22 -4.07 6.59
N SER A 62 10.62 -4.78 7.64
CA SER A 62 12.01 -4.85 8.12
C SER A 62 12.97 -5.58 7.18
N SER A 63 12.47 -6.10 6.06
CA SER A 63 13.27 -6.67 4.97
C SER A 63 13.36 -5.71 3.76
N GLY A 64 12.70 -4.55 3.83
CA GLY A 64 12.66 -3.58 2.74
C GLY A 64 11.59 -3.88 1.68
N ASN A 65 10.65 -4.79 1.95
CA ASN A 65 9.51 -5.00 1.07
C ASN A 65 8.51 -3.87 1.26
N ILE A 66 7.85 -3.46 0.17
CA ILE A 66 6.76 -2.49 0.22
C ILE A 66 5.44 -3.16 -0.16
N LEU A 67 4.36 -2.76 0.49
CA LEU A 67 3.00 -3.03 0.05
C LEU A 67 2.27 -1.71 -0.21
N GLY A 68 1.88 -1.49 -1.46
CA GLY A 68 0.88 -0.48 -1.82
C GLY A 68 -0.51 -1.11 -1.79
N VAL A 69 -1.40 -0.56 -0.97
CA VAL A 69 -2.80 -0.98 -0.85
C VAL A 69 -3.66 0.01 -1.60
N PHE A 70 -4.48 -0.46 -2.54
CA PHE A 70 -5.26 0.41 -3.40
C PHE A 70 -6.58 -0.21 -3.84
N PHE A 71 -7.47 0.63 -4.37
CA PHE A 71 -8.71 0.22 -5.00
C PHE A 71 -8.59 0.25 -6.51
N SER A 72 -9.08 -0.81 -7.15
CA SER A 72 -9.31 -0.82 -8.60
C SER A 72 -10.52 0.02 -8.98
N ASP A 73 -10.71 0.21 -10.29
CA ASP A 73 -11.90 0.84 -10.88
C ASP A 73 -13.19 0.12 -10.48
N SER A 74 -13.11 -1.20 -10.28
CA SER A 74 -14.23 -2.04 -9.80
C SER A 74 -14.46 -1.97 -8.29
N ARG A 75 -13.69 -1.13 -7.57
CA ARG A 75 -13.74 -0.93 -6.11
C ARG A 75 -13.31 -2.12 -5.26
N ASP A 76 -12.74 -3.13 -5.88
CA ASP A 76 -12.07 -4.21 -5.16
C ASP A 76 -10.73 -3.71 -4.58
N LEU A 77 -10.38 -4.24 -3.40
CA LEU A 77 -9.13 -3.94 -2.69
C LEU A 77 -7.99 -4.83 -3.21
N TYR A 78 -6.89 -4.19 -3.60
CA TYR A 78 -5.71 -4.83 -4.17
C TYR A 78 -4.43 -4.44 -3.45
N GLY A 79 -3.43 -5.29 -3.66
CA GLY A 79 -2.07 -5.14 -3.18
C GLY A 79 -1.07 -5.21 -4.31
N ALA A 80 -0.18 -4.23 -4.34
CA ALA A 80 1.02 -4.27 -5.16
C ALA A 80 2.22 -4.38 -4.24
N ARG A 81 2.94 -5.48 -4.37
CA ARG A 81 4.14 -5.71 -3.58
C ARG A 81 5.39 -5.32 -4.36
N TYR A 82 6.31 -4.63 -3.72
CA TYR A 82 7.59 -4.28 -4.29
C TYR A 82 8.74 -4.87 -3.48
N TYR A 83 9.76 -5.31 -4.20
CA TYR A 83 11.07 -5.66 -3.66
C TYR A 83 12.08 -4.67 -4.24
N ASP A 84 13.24 -4.56 -3.61
CA ASP A 84 14.37 -3.71 -3.97
C ASP A 84 14.46 -3.36 -5.49
N GLY A 85 13.76 -2.30 -5.93
CA GLY A 85 13.79 -1.79 -7.30
C GLY A 85 12.72 -2.24 -8.31
N GLY A 86 11.64 -2.94 -7.94
CA GLY A 86 10.55 -3.22 -8.89
C GLY A 86 9.30 -3.94 -8.33
N LEU A 87 8.17 -3.76 -9.03
CA LEU A 87 6.89 -4.41 -8.74
C LEU A 87 6.99 -5.92 -8.92
N LEU A 88 6.59 -6.67 -7.91
CA LEU A 88 6.41 -8.10 -7.98
C LEU A 88 4.97 -8.43 -7.59
N ARG A 89 4.16 -8.60 -8.64
CA ARG A 89 2.75 -9.02 -8.63
C ARG A 89 1.76 -8.04 -7.99
N THR A 90 0.71 -7.75 -8.75
CA THR A 90 -0.58 -7.30 -8.23
C THR A 90 -1.41 -8.54 -7.88
N THR A 91 -2.07 -8.51 -6.73
CA THR A 91 -3.04 -9.54 -6.34
C THR A 91 -4.22 -8.90 -5.65
N ILE A 92 -5.39 -9.54 -5.76
CA ILE A 92 -6.47 -9.31 -4.81
C ILE A 92 -5.92 -9.68 -3.44
N ILE A 93 -5.97 -8.76 -2.48
CA ILE A 93 -5.51 -9.04 -1.11
C ILE A 93 -6.69 -9.67 -0.35
N ASP A 94 -6.51 -10.89 0.16
CA ASP A 94 -7.27 -11.36 1.33
C ASP A 94 -6.61 -10.80 2.61
N THR A 95 -7.33 -10.71 3.72
CA THR A 95 -6.83 -10.02 4.93
C THR A 95 -5.51 -10.55 5.51
N ASN A 96 -4.97 -11.67 4.99
CA ASN A 96 -3.74 -12.33 5.42
C ASN A 96 -2.79 -12.63 4.24
N THR A 97 -2.02 -11.64 3.80
CA THR A 97 -0.87 -11.93 2.93
C THR A 97 0.31 -12.44 3.76
N GLN A 98 1.23 -13.22 3.18
CA GLN A 98 2.37 -13.84 3.90
C GLN A 98 3.35 -12.86 4.60
N TYR A 99 3.16 -11.53 4.46
CA TYR A 99 4.11 -10.51 4.93
C TYR A 99 3.42 -9.32 5.61
N PHE A 100 2.16 -9.05 5.25
CA PHE A 100 1.39 -7.92 5.76
C PHE A 100 -0.01 -8.37 6.20
N SER A 101 -0.48 -7.79 7.30
CA SER A 101 -1.88 -7.83 7.71
C SER A 101 -2.59 -6.55 7.30
N LEU A 102 -3.88 -6.67 6.98
CA LEU A 102 -4.72 -5.52 6.69
C LEU A 102 -5.72 -5.29 7.84
N SER A 103 -5.86 -4.03 8.24
CA SER A 103 -6.88 -3.62 9.20
C SER A 103 -7.69 -2.47 8.64
N LYS A 104 -9.01 -2.50 8.82
CA LYS A 104 -9.90 -1.41 8.39
C LYS A 104 -10.16 -0.47 9.56
N SER A 105 -9.87 0.82 9.39
CA SER A 105 -10.35 1.84 10.32
C SER A 105 -11.80 2.20 9.99
N SER A 106 -12.67 2.10 10.98
CA SER A 106 -14.07 2.54 10.87
C SER A 106 -14.19 4.07 10.90
N SER A 107 -13.27 4.78 11.55
CA SER A 107 -13.28 6.25 11.64
C SER A 107 -12.78 6.91 10.36
N GLU A 108 -11.82 6.28 9.66
CA GLU A 108 -11.21 6.84 8.44
C GLU A 108 -11.74 6.18 7.16
N ASN A 109 -12.57 5.14 7.29
CA ASN A 109 -13.06 4.32 6.17
C ASN A 109 -11.94 3.91 5.20
N ARG A 110 -10.78 3.57 5.78
CA ARG A 110 -9.51 3.29 5.09
C ARG A 110 -8.95 1.96 5.59
N TRP A 111 -8.34 1.21 4.68
CA TRP A 111 -7.51 0.05 5.01
C TRP A 111 -6.07 0.47 5.24
N PHE A 112 -5.49 -0.06 6.32
CA PHE A 112 -4.10 0.12 6.70
C PHE A 112 -3.38 -1.21 6.59
N CYS A 113 -2.15 -1.18 6.06
CA CYS A 113 -1.27 -2.33 6.09
C CYS A 113 -0.28 -2.25 7.26
N LYS A 114 -0.02 -3.40 7.86
CA LYS A 114 0.93 -3.58 8.95
C LYS A 114 1.82 -4.77 8.67
N THR A 115 3.07 -4.71 9.09
CA THR A 115 4.02 -5.83 8.92
C THR A 115 3.62 -6.97 9.88
N GLN A 116 3.73 -8.23 9.46
CA GLN A 116 3.39 -9.36 10.34
C GLN A 116 4.46 -9.65 11.40
N ASN A 117 5.71 -9.24 11.18
CA ASN A 117 6.84 -9.56 12.06
C ASN A 117 7.08 -8.55 13.21
N GLU A 118 6.22 -7.54 13.37
CA GLU A 118 6.26 -6.61 14.51
C GLU A 118 5.35 -7.01 15.68
N PHE A 119 4.71 -8.20 15.61
CA PHE A 119 4.13 -8.86 16.78
C PHE A 119 5.16 -9.80 17.43
N THR A 120 6.17 -9.21 18.06
CA THR A 120 6.70 -9.76 19.31
C THR A 120 6.49 -8.72 20.39
N ASP A 121 5.23 -8.46 20.73
CA ASP A 121 4.93 -8.07 22.10
C ASP A 121 4.39 -9.30 22.82
N SER A 122 5.31 -9.98 23.47
CA SER A 122 5.03 -10.85 24.59
C SER A 122 4.74 -9.97 25.82
N SER A 123 3.48 -9.81 26.19
CA SER A 123 2.97 -9.65 27.58
C SER A 123 1.60 -8.95 27.56
N THR A 124 0.61 -9.24 28.40
CA THR A 124 0.39 -10.21 29.49
C THR A 124 -1.09 -10.14 29.88
N ASP A 125 -1.55 -11.20 30.57
CA ASP A 125 -2.77 -11.35 31.39
C ASP A 125 -4.09 -11.76 30.71
#